data_AF-A0A3P7KG80-F1
#
_entry.id   AF-A0A3P7KG80-F1
#
_cell.length_a   1.000
_cell.length_b   1.000
_cell.length_c   1.000
_cell.angle_alpha   90.00
_cell.angle_beta   90.00
_cell.angle_gamma   90.00
#
_symmetry.space_group_name_H-M   'P 1'
#
loop_
_entity.id
_entity.type
_entity.pdbx_description
1 polymer ?
#
loop_
_entity_poly.entity_id
_entity_poly.type
_entity_poly.pdbx_seq_one_letter_code
_entity_poly.pdbx_strand_id
1 'polypeptide(L)'
;MTKQDEEQRLGVLHLEKTHRHKRNPKKFKKTNFTRSALTDEDKKALNYTVAGIVYGTSPLLPECFMLSHFRYAQVEPLYQMWCEYYRSLLGDQQKAPDERMLKADYHGALVLVAEAHNPTMVGIVGIILLETRQTFQLITKEDKYVVIPKQGTALQFILDGRVFTLFGDAMRYKPSLRGKKHRLRVALPFFIR
;
A
#
# COMPACT_ATOMS: atom_id res chain seq x y z
N MET A 1 1.39 13.08 53.15
CA MET A 1 0.25 12.83 52.24
C MET A 1 0.62 11.74 51.27
N THR A 2 -0.12 10.65 51.33
CA THR A 2 0.16 9.35 50.71
C THR A 2 -0.45 9.25 49.31
N LYS A 3 0.17 8.44 48.44
CA LYS A 3 -0.10 8.22 47.00
C LYS A 3 -1.51 7.72 46.62
N GLN A 4 -2.48 7.73 47.54
CA GLN A 4 -3.80 7.14 47.34
C GLN A 4 -4.85 8.09 46.74
N ASP A 5 -4.59 9.39 46.68
CA ASP A 5 -5.60 10.36 46.22
C ASP A 5 -5.52 10.70 44.71
N GLU A 6 -4.53 10.21 43.95
CA GLU A 6 -4.47 10.45 42.49
C GLU A 6 -5.14 9.35 41.63
N GLU A 7 -5.35 8.14 42.18
CA GLU A 7 -5.92 7.02 41.40
C GLU A 7 -7.44 7.12 41.17
N GLN A 8 -8.14 8.06 41.81
CA GLN A 8 -9.57 8.27 41.56
C GLN A 8 -9.89 9.15 40.33
N ARG A 9 -8.87 9.65 39.61
CA ARG A 9 -9.06 10.49 38.40
C ARG A 9 -8.95 9.78 37.06
N LEU A 10 -8.60 8.49 37.04
CA LEU A 10 -8.51 7.70 35.82
C LEU A 10 -9.50 6.54 35.92
N GLY A 11 -10.55 6.59 35.09
CA GLY A 11 -11.61 5.58 35.00
C GLY A 11 -11.10 4.21 34.51
N VAL A 12 -10.35 3.52 35.35
CA VAL A 12 -9.90 2.15 35.13
C VAL A 12 -10.94 1.22 35.74
N LEU A 13 -11.89 0.77 34.93
CA LEU A 13 -12.81 -0.30 35.31
C LEU A 13 -12.04 -1.61 35.47
N HIS A 14 -11.97 -2.10 36.71
CA HIS A 14 -11.50 -3.45 37.03
C HIS A 14 -12.50 -4.47 36.47
N LEU A 15 -12.07 -5.27 35.49
CA LEU A 15 -12.87 -6.36 34.94
C LEU A 15 -12.70 -7.60 35.84
N GLU A 16 -13.66 -7.84 36.74
CA GLU A 16 -13.72 -9.09 37.49
C GLU A 16 -13.97 -10.28 36.55
N LYS A 17 -13.08 -11.27 36.63
CA LYS A 17 -13.16 -12.52 35.87
C LYS A 17 -13.96 -13.55 36.65
N THR A 18 -15.27 -13.61 36.47
CA THR A 18 -16.07 -14.80 36.78
C THR A 18 -17.26 -14.93 35.80
N HIS A 19 -17.61 -16.18 35.48
CA HIS A 19 -18.68 -16.66 34.59
C HIS A 19 -18.35 -16.82 33.08
N ARG A 20 -17.74 -17.98 32.74
CA ARG A 20 -17.78 -18.54 31.39
C ARG A 20 -19.17 -19.13 31.12
N HIS A 21 -19.97 -18.45 30.31
CA HIS A 21 -21.19 -19.03 29.75
C HIS A 21 -20.83 -19.87 28.52
N LYS A 22 -20.90 -21.21 28.62
CA LYS A 22 -20.73 -22.11 27.46
C LYS A 22 -21.99 -22.03 26.58
N ARG A 23 -21.88 -21.41 25.41
CA ARG A 23 -22.95 -21.46 24.38
C ARG A 23 -22.99 -22.86 23.78
N ASN A 24 -24.17 -23.49 23.85
CA ASN A 24 -24.44 -24.79 23.22
C ASN A 24 -24.86 -24.53 21.75
N PRO A 25 -24.10 -24.98 20.72
CA PRO A 25 -24.46 -24.72 19.33
C PRO A 25 -25.68 -25.58 18.94
N LYS A 26 -26.78 -24.93 18.56
CA LYS A 26 -27.97 -25.61 18.00
C LYS A 26 -27.55 -26.40 16.75
N LYS A 27 -27.96 -27.66 16.65
CA LYS A 27 -27.72 -28.55 15.51
C LYS A 27 -28.15 -27.87 14.20
N PHE A 28 -27.19 -27.56 13.33
CA PHE A 28 -27.43 -27.09 11.98
C PHE A 28 -27.97 -28.26 11.14
N LYS A 29 -29.23 -28.20 10.72
CA LYS A 29 -29.80 -29.17 9.78
C LYS A 29 -29.23 -28.85 8.39
N LYS A 30 -28.44 -29.76 7.82
CA LYS A 30 -27.97 -29.65 6.43
C LYS A 30 -29.15 -29.94 5.50
N THR A 31 -29.59 -28.93 4.75
CA THR A 31 -30.42 -29.12 3.56
C THR A 31 -29.46 -29.32 2.38
N ASN A 32 -29.63 -30.43 1.65
CA ASN A 32 -28.85 -30.70 0.44
C ASN A 32 -29.44 -29.88 -0.70
N PHE A 33 -29.10 -28.60 -0.77
CA PHE A 33 -29.36 -27.79 -1.97
C PHE A 33 -28.33 -28.18 -3.04
N THR A 34 -28.77 -28.84 -4.10
CA THR A 34 -27.93 -29.14 -5.27
C THR A 34 -27.65 -27.85 -6.05
N ARG A 35 -26.40 -27.68 -6.51
CA ARG A 35 -25.86 -26.46 -7.15
C ARG A 35 -26.64 -26.03 -8.41
N SER A 36 -27.41 -26.94 -9.00
CA SER A 36 -28.27 -26.74 -10.17
C SER A 36 -29.60 -26.04 -9.87
N ALA A 37 -30.02 -25.94 -8.60
CA ALA A 37 -31.26 -25.29 -8.18
C ALA A 37 -31.08 -23.81 -7.78
N LEU A 38 -29.89 -23.25 -7.95
CA LEU A 38 -29.57 -21.87 -7.60
C LEU A 38 -29.85 -20.93 -8.77
N THR A 39 -30.46 -19.78 -8.48
CA THR A 39 -30.59 -18.69 -9.46
C THR A 39 -29.21 -18.13 -9.81
N ASP A 40 -29.09 -17.40 -10.91
CA ASP A 40 -27.81 -16.82 -11.30
C ASP A 40 -27.35 -15.72 -10.33
N GLU A 41 -28.30 -15.02 -9.70
CA GLU A 41 -28.09 -14.13 -8.57
C GLU A 41 -27.51 -14.87 -7.36
N ASP A 42 -28.06 -16.04 -7.02
CA ASP A 42 -27.55 -16.85 -5.91
C ASP A 42 -26.15 -17.38 -6.19
N LYS A 43 -25.87 -17.82 -7.42
CA LYS A 43 -24.52 -18.26 -7.85
C LYS A 43 -23.52 -17.11 -7.79
N LYS A 44 -23.94 -15.91 -8.19
CA LYS A 44 -23.12 -14.70 -8.13
C LYS A 44 -22.84 -14.30 -6.69
N ALA A 45 -23.86 -14.30 -5.82
CA ALA A 45 -23.71 -14.05 -4.39
C ALA A 45 -22.81 -15.09 -3.69
N LEU A 46 -22.91 -16.36 -4.07
CA LEU A 46 -22.02 -17.42 -3.60
C LEU A 46 -20.58 -17.21 -4.08
N ASN A 47 -20.35 -16.82 -5.33
CA ASN A 47 -19.00 -16.52 -5.82
C ASN A 47 -18.37 -15.33 -5.08
N TYR A 48 -19.13 -14.28 -4.80
CA TYR A 48 -18.67 -13.15 -3.98
C TYR A 48 -18.39 -13.57 -2.53
N THR A 49 -19.23 -14.42 -1.95
CA THR A 49 -19.05 -14.92 -0.58
C THR A 49 -17.85 -15.86 -0.47
N VAL A 50 -17.66 -16.74 -1.44
CA VAL A 50 -16.51 -17.66 -1.51
C VAL A 50 -15.23 -16.88 -1.75
N ALA A 51 -15.23 -15.86 -2.61
CA ALA A 51 -14.10 -14.94 -2.74
C ALA A 51 -13.81 -14.23 -1.41
N GLY A 52 -14.83 -13.77 -0.69
CA GLY A 52 -14.67 -13.15 0.62
C GLY A 52 -14.13 -14.08 1.71
N ILE A 53 -14.44 -15.39 1.64
CA ILE A 53 -13.92 -16.41 2.58
C ILE A 53 -12.49 -16.81 2.21
N VAL A 54 -12.17 -16.97 0.92
CA VAL A 54 -10.82 -17.33 0.45
C VAL A 54 -9.83 -16.18 0.68
N TYR A 55 -10.28 -14.93 0.54
CA TYR A 55 -9.44 -13.74 0.64
C TYR A 55 -9.66 -12.91 1.92
N GLY A 56 -10.49 -13.38 2.86
CA GLY A 56 -10.68 -12.78 4.18
C GLY A 56 -11.07 -11.29 4.14
N THR A 57 -12.20 -10.95 3.52
CA THR A 57 -12.65 -9.55 3.43
C THR A 57 -13.74 -9.21 4.43
N SER A 58 -13.44 -8.27 5.34
CA SER A 58 -14.40 -7.35 5.95
C SER A 58 -15.23 -6.64 4.85
N PRO A 59 -16.46 -6.13 5.09
CA PRO A 59 -17.34 -5.55 4.06
C PRO A 59 -16.84 -4.25 3.40
N LEU A 60 -15.61 -3.85 3.67
CA LEU A 60 -14.93 -2.74 3.02
C LEU A 60 -14.05 -3.34 1.93
N LEU A 61 -14.47 -3.20 0.67
CA LEU A 61 -13.69 -3.61 -0.49
C LEU A 61 -12.24 -3.15 -0.30
N PRO A 62 -11.23 -4.03 -0.47
CA PRO A 62 -9.85 -3.61 -0.30
C PRO A 62 -9.56 -2.50 -1.31
N GLU A 63 -8.96 -1.41 -0.84
CA GLU A 63 -8.64 -0.21 -1.60
C GLU A 63 -8.00 -0.53 -2.97
N CYS A 64 -7.24 -1.63 -3.06
CA CYS A 64 -6.64 -2.12 -4.30
C CYS A 64 -7.64 -2.59 -5.39
N PHE A 65 -8.83 -3.09 -5.01
CA PHE A 65 -9.84 -3.51 -5.97
C PHE A 65 -10.48 -2.30 -6.65
N MET A 66 -10.70 -1.22 -5.90
CA MET A 66 -11.25 0.02 -6.43
C MET A 66 -10.27 0.72 -7.40
N LEU A 67 -8.97 0.66 -7.10
CA LEU A 67 -7.94 1.31 -7.92
C LEU A 67 -7.83 0.71 -9.33
N SER A 68 -8.30 -0.52 -9.55
CA SER A 68 -8.29 -1.17 -10.87
C SER A 68 -9.25 -0.54 -11.90
N HIS A 69 -10.20 0.28 -11.46
CA HIS A 69 -11.20 0.92 -12.32
C HIS A 69 -10.82 2.35 -12.77
N PHE A 70 -9.72 2.89 -12.25
CA PHE A 70 -9.25 4.21 -12.68
C PHE A 70 -8.70 4.14 -14.11
N ARG A 71 -8.93 5.22 -14.87
CA ARG A 71 -8.23 5.48 -16.13
C ARG A 71 -7.09 6.45 -15.93
N TYR A 72 -6.04 6.30 -16.72
CA TYR A 72 -4.82 7.12 -16.66
C TYR A 72 -5.15 8.61 -16.73
N ALA A 73 -6.05 9.00 -17.65
CA ALA A 73 -6.48 10.39 -17.82
C ALA A 73 -7.12 11.01 -16.56
N GLN A 74 -7.73 10.20 -15.68
CA GLN A 74 -8.32 10.70 -14.43
C GLN A 74 -7.25 10.99 -13.36
N VAL A 75 -6.09 10.35 -13.49
CA VAL A 75 -4.99 10.38 -12.53
C VAL A 75 -3.93 11.42 -12.95
N GLU A 76 -3.92 11.84 -14.22
CA GLU A 76 -2.98 12.83 -14.73
C GLU A 76 -2.92 14.15 -13.92
N PRO A 77 -4.04 14.72 -13.41
CA PRO A 77 -3.98 15.89 -12.52
C PRO A 77 -3.20 15.63 -11.22
N LEU A 78 -3.23 14.39 -10.71
CA LEU A 78 -2.46 14.00 -9.52
C LEU A 78 -0.95 14.09 -9.78
N TYR A 79 -0.51 13.74 -10.99
CA TYR A 79 0.89 13.91 -11.38
C TYR A 79 1.31 15.38 -11.45
N GLN A 80 0.44 16.26 -11.95
CA GLN A 80 0.72 17.70 -12.00
C GLN A 80 0.90 18.27 -10.59
N MET A 81 -0.02 17.94 -9.67
CA MET A 81 0.10 18.33 -8.26
C MET A 81 1.37 17.77 -7.61
N TRP A 82 1.71 16.52 -7.90
CA TRP A 82 2.90 15.89 -7.37
C TRP A 82 4.18 16.58 -7.86
N CYS A 83 4.22 17.03 -9.13
CA CYS A 83 5.34 17.81 -9.65
C CYS A 83 5.54 19.12 -8.88
N GLU A 84 4.47 19.88 -8.64
CA GLU A 84 4.54 21.14 -7.87
C GLU A 84 5.01 20.89 -6.43
N TYR A 85 4.44 19.86 -5.79
CA TYR A 85 4.85 19.41 -4.47
C TYR A 85 6.35 19.07 -4.43
N TYR A 86 6.82 18.21 -5.33
CA TYR A 86 8.20 17.75 -5.31
C TYR A 86 9.19 18.87 -5.67
N ARG A 87 8.82 19.80 -6.55
CA ARG A 87 9.61 21.02 -6.81
C ARG A 87 9.79 21.87 -5.55
N SER A 88 8.75 22.01 -4.74
CA SER A 88 8.84 22.74 -3.47
C SER A 88 9.84 22.10 -2.49
N LEU A 89 10.09 20.79 -2.61
CA LEU A 89 11.07 20.06 -1.79
C LEU A 89 12.51 20.20 -2.31
N LEU A 90 12.69 20.33 -3.62
CA LEU A 90 14.02 20.38 -4.24
C LEU A 90 14.81 21.63 -3.84
N GLY A 91 14.13 22.70 -3.44
CA GLY A 91 14.77 23.95 -3.03
C GLY A 91 15.70 24.50 -4.13
N ASP A 92 16.76 25.20 -3.72
CA ASP A 92 17.75 25.74 -4.66
C ASP A 92 18.58 24.62 -5.30
N GLN A 93 18.71 24.70 -6.63
CA GLN A 93 19.36 23.72 -7.49
C GLN A 93 20.81 23.39 -7.10
N GLN A 94 21.48 24.25 -6.33
CA GLN A 94 22.89 24.11 -5.96
C GLN A 94 23.13 23.38 -4.64
N LYS A 95 22.08 23.07 -3.86
CA LYS A 95 22.22 22.38 -2.57
C LYS A 95 22.16 20.86 -2.72
N ALA A 96 22.87 20.16 -1.83
CA ALA A 96 22.81 18.70 -1.72
C ALA A 96 21.35 18.24 -1.52
N PRO A 97 20.97 17.04 -2.03
CA PRO A 97 19.62 16.52 -1.90
C PRO A 97 19.21 16.44 -0.44
N ASP A 98 18.08 17.06 -0.12
CA ASP A 98 17.57 17.20 1.25
C ASP A 98 17.03 15.86 1.77
N GLU A 99 17.24 15.56 3.05
CA GLU A 99 16.60 14.41 3.72
C GLU A 99 15.07 14.43 3.59
N ARG A 100 14.47 15.60 3.38
CA ARG A 100 13.04 15.76 3.08
C ARG A 100 12.60 14.94 1.88
N MET A 101 13.46 14.78 0.87
CA MET A 101 13.16 13.96 -0.31
C MET A 101 12.99 12.47 0.04
N LEU A 102 13.79 11.97 0.99
CA LEU A 102 13.67 10.58 1.44
C LEU A 102 12.35 10.32 2.16
N LYS A 103 11.80 11.35 2.82
CA LYS A 103 10.54 11.27 3.58
C LYS A 103 9.32 11.68 2.76
N ALA A 104 9.53 12.11 1.52
CA ALA A 104 8.48 12.62 0.64
C ALA A 104 7.41 11.56 0.32
N ASP A 105 6.25 12.06 -0.07
CA ASP A 105 5.20 11.25 -0.67
C ASP A 105 5.49 11.05 -2.17
N TYR A 106 5.24 9.83 -2.65
CA TYR A 106 5.44 9.43 -4.05
C TYR A 106 4.14 9.02 -4.75
N HIS A 107 2.99 9.19 -4.12
CA HIS A 107 1.70 9.02 -4.78
C HIS A 107 1.52 10.17 -5.78
N GLY A 108 1.21 9.84 -7.03
CA GLY A 108 1.18 10.78 -8.16
C GLY A 108 2.49 10.85 -8.96
N ALA A 109 3.58 10.24 -8.50
CA ALA A 109 4.83 10.25 -9.26
C ALA A 109 4.72 9.42 -10.55
N LEU A 110 5.09 9.99 -11.69
CA LEU A 110 5.29 9.26 -12.94
C LEU A 110 6.67 8.59 -12.92
N VAL A 111 6.69 7.27 -12.87
CA VAL A 111 7.91 6.48 -12.68
C VAL A 111 8.12 5.45 -13.80
N LEU A 112 9.39 5.12 -14.03
CA LEU A 112 9.89 4.03 -14.86
C LEU A 112 10.50 2.96 -13.95
N VAL A 113 10.17 1.68 -14.17
CA VAL A 113 10.90 0.56 -13.56
C VAL A 113 12.23 0.37 -14.27
N ALA A 114 13.31 0.89 -13.69
CA ALA A 114 14.66 0.80 -14.25
C ALA A 114 15.33 -0.55 -13.96
N GLU A 115 15.09 -1.10 -12.77
CA GLU A 115 15.60 -2.41 -12.36
C GLU A 115 14.52 -3.16 -11.58
N ALA A 116 14.45 -4.47 -11.80
CA ALA A 116 13.60 -5.36 -11.04
C ALA A 116 14.17 -6.77 -11.00
N HIS A 117 14.02 -7.45 -9.85
CA HIS A 117 14.34 -8.87 -9.73
C HIS A 117 13.56 -9.74 -10.73
N ASN A 118 12.34 -9.34 -11.09
CA ASN A 118 11.59 -9.92 -12.19
C ASN A 118 11.81 -9.09 -13.47
N PRO A 119 12.56 -9.59 -14.48
CA PRO A 119 12.88 -8.84 -15.69
C PRO A 119 11.65 -8.40 -16.49
N THR A 120 10.52 -9.11 -16.39
CA THR A 120 9.29 -8.74 -17.13
C THR A 120 8.69 -7.41 -16.67
N MET A 121 9.12 -6.90 -15.51
CA MET A 121 8.63 -5.65 -14.95
C MET A 121 9.49 -4.45 -15.34
N VAL A 122 10.71 -4.69 -15.82
CA VAL A 122 11.62 -3.64 -16.27
C VAL A 122 11.02 -2.96 -17.50
N GLY A 123 11.11 -1.64 -17.56
CA GLY A 123 10.56 -0.84 -18.66
C GLY A 123 9.11 -0.40 -18.47
N ILE A 124 8.41 -0.88 -17.43
CA ILE A 124 7.04 -0.42 -17.13
C ILE A 124 7.09 1.05 -16.71
N VAL A 125 6.25 1.88 -17.35
CA VAL A 125 6.08 3.30 -17.05
C VAL A 125 4.65 3.54 -16.58
N GLY A 126 4.48 4.27 -15.47
CA GLY A 126 3.16 4.59 -14.96
C GLY A 126 3.17 5.57 -13.80
N ILE A 127 1.99 6.08 -13.46
CA ILE A 127 1.79 6.95 -12.30
C ILE A 127 1.51 6.07 -11.08
N ILE A 128 2.21 6.33 -9.97
CA ILE A 128 1.95 5.65 -8.69
C ILE A 128 0.60 6.13 -8.14
N LEU A 129 -0.35 5.21 -7.97
CA LEU A 129 -1.63 5.45 -7.32
C LEU A 129 -1.54 5.28 -5.81
N LEU A 130 -0.86 4.22 -5.38
CA LEU A 130 -0.77 3.84 -3.97
C LEU A 130 0.62 3.31 -3.64
N GLU A 131 1.20 3.84 -2.59
CA GLU A 131 2.40 3.29 -1.97
C GLU A 131 2.02 2.49 -0.71
N THR A 132 2.35 1.20 -0.69
CA THR A 132 2.21 0.36 0.52
C THR A 132 3.58 0.03 1.11
N ARG A 133 3.60 -0.70 2.23
CA ARG A 133 4.86 -1.15 2.85
C ARG A 133 5.72 -2.03 1.93
N GLN A 134 5.10 -2.81 1.04
CA GLN A 134 5.83 -3.79 0.20
C GLN A 134 5.69 -3.54 -1.30
N THR A 135 4.78 -2.68 -1.73
CA THR A 135 4.48 -2.51 -3.16
C THR A 135 4.27 -1.05 -3.53
N PHE A 136 4.52 -0.76 -4.80
CA PHE A 136 3.98 0.38 -5.51
C PHE A 136 2.87 -0.11 -6.43
N GLN A 137 1.75 0.58 -6.45
CA GLN A 137 0.63 0.28 -7.34
C GLN A 137 0.55 1.39 -8.38
N LEU A 138 0.67 1.04 -9.65
CA LEU A 138 0.81 1.98 -10.76
C LEU A 138 -0.35 1.84 -11.73
N ILE A 139 -0.65 2.93 -12.43
CA ILE A 139 -1.46 2.94 -13.64
C ILE A 139 -0.59 3.31 -14.85
N THR A 140 -0.63 2.47 -15.87
CA THR A 140 0.07 2.67 -17.15
C THR A 140 -0.77 3.51 -18.12
N LYS A 141 -0.15 4.02 -19.19
CA LYS A 141 -0.88 4.80 -20.22
C LYS A 141 -1.93 3.98 -20.95
N GLU A 142 -1.80 2.66 -20.96
CA GLU A 142 -2.76 1.72 -21.54
C GLU A 142 -3.93 1.39 -20.59
N ASP A 143 -4.16 2.23 -19.56
CA ASP A 143 -5.17 2.03 -18.51
C ASP A 143 -5.02 0.70 -17.75
N LYS A 144 -3.81 0.11 -17.75
CA LYS A 144 -3.54 -1.12 -17.00
C LYS A 144 -3.00 -0.78 -15.62
N TYR A 145 -3.64 -1.37 -14.62
CA TYR A 145 -3.19 -1.36 -13.25
C TYR A 145 -2.12 -2.44 -13.02
N VAL A 146 -1.00 -2.05 -12.41
CA VAL A 146 0.16 -2.92 -12.20
C VAL A 146 0.65 -2.79 -10.77
N VAL A 147 0.96 -3.92 -10.12
CA VAL A 147 1.55 -3.94 -8.77
C VAL A 147 3.03 -4.30 -8.86
N ILE A 148 3.89 -3.37 -8.45
CA ILE A 148 5.35 -3.53 -8.44
C ILE A 148 5.82 -3.83 -7.01
N PRO A 149 6.48 -4.97 -6.75
CA PRO A 149 7.09 -5.24 -5.44
C PRO A 149 8.26 -4.28 -5.21
N LYS A 150 8.45 -3.82 -3.98
CA LYS A 150 9.58 -2.96 -3.58
C LYS A 150 10.91 -3.70 -3.46
N GLN A 151 10.86 -5.00 -3.19
CA GLN A 151 12.05 -5.79 -2.96
C GLN A 151 12.81 -6.00 -4.28
N GLY A 152 14.08 -5.60 -4.32
CA GLY A 152 14.92 -5.75 -5.51
C GLY A 152 14.39 -4.98 -6.73
N THR A 153 13.72 -3.85 -6.51
CA THR A 153 13.30 -2.94 -7.60
C THR A 153 13.89 -1.56 -7.41
N ALA A 154 14.22 -0.92 -8.54
CA ALA A 154 14.60 0.49 -8.61
C ALA A 154 13.67 1.21 -9.59
N LEU A 155 13.02 2.27 -9.10
CA LEU A 155 12.16 3.14 -9.88
C LEU A 155 12.89 4.43 -10.19
N GLN A 156 12.66 5.01 -11.36
CA GLN A 156 13.21 6.29 -11.76
C GLN A 156 12.11 7.26 -12.15
N PHE A 157 12.30 8.54 -11.85
CA PHE A 157 11.47 9.62 -12.39
C PHE A 157 12.35 10.80 -12.79
N ILE A 158 11.79 11.64 -13.65
CA ILE A 158 12.45 12.82 -14.18
C ILE A 158 11.66 14.05 -13.75
N LEU A 159 12.34 15.01 -13.14
CA LEU A 159 11.77 16.31 -12.81
C LEU A 159 12.82 17.40 -12.97
N ASP A 160 12.46 18.50 -13.64
CA ASP A 160 13.33 19.66 -13.90
C ASP A 160 14.71 19.28 -14.49
N GLY A 161 14.73 18.34 -15.45
CA GLY A 161 15.95 17.88 -16.12
C GLY A 161 16.86 16.98 -15.28
N ARG A 162 16.43 16.60 -14.06
CA ARG A 162 17.16 15.70 -13.15
C ARG A 162 16.52 14.32 -13.15
N VAL A 163 17.34 13.29 -13.07
CA VAL A 163 16.91 11.91 -12.89
C VAL A 163 17.06 11.53 -11.42
N PHE A 164 15.96 11.10 -10.82
CA PHE A 164 15.93 10.62 -9.44
C PHE A 164 15.68 9.12 -9.44
N THR A 165 16.44 8.39 -8.63
CA THR A 165 16.25 6.94 -8.48
C THR A 165 15.77 6.62 -7.07
N LEU A 166 14.65 5.91 -6.98
CA LEU A 166 14.15 5.32 -5.75
C LEU A 166 14.51 3.85 -5.69
N PHE A 167 15.19 3.45 -4.62
CA PHE A 167 15.40 2.04 -4.30
C PHE A 167 14.22 1.52 -3.49
N GLY A 168 13.47 0.59 -4.08
CA GLY A 168 12.27 0.02 -3.45
C GLY A 168 12.58 -0.56 -2.06
N ASP A 169 13.73 -1.21 -1.88
CA ASP A 169 14.16 -1.75 -0.59
C ASP A 169 14.25 -0.70 0.52
N ALA A 170 14.75 0.50 0.20
CA ALA A 170 14.82 1.62 1.13
C ALA A 170 13.42 2.23 1.41
N MET A 171 12.49 2.09 0.48
CA MET A 171 11.12 2.62 0.58
C MET A 171 10.17 1.71 1.38
N ARG A 172 10.63 0.55 1.85
CA ARG A 172 9.83 -0.37 2.70
C ARG A 172 9.64 0.13 4.12
N TYR A 173 10.44 1.12 4.55
CA TYR A 173 10.27 1.81 5.82
C TYR A 173 9.18 2.87 5.73
N LYS A 174 8.50 3.12 6.86
CA LYS A 174 7.52 4.21 6.98
C LYS A 174 8.16 5.53 6.56
N PRO A 175 7.44 6.45 5.87
CA PRO A 175 7.97 7.75 5.46
C PRO A 175 8.74 8.48 6.56
N SER A 176 8.21 8.53 7.79
CA SER A 176 8.85 9.16 8.96
C SER A 176 10.15 8.49 9.44
N LEU A 177 10.40 7.25 9.03
CA LEU A 177 11.59 6.47 9.37
C LEU A 177 12.62 6.46 8.23
N ARG A 178 12.28 6.99 7.04
CA ARG A 178 13.22 7.12 5.92
C ARG A 178 14.29 8.19 6.26
N GLY A 179 15.53 8.00 5.82
CA GLY A 179 16.66 8.90 6.09
C GLY A 179 17.43 8.64 7.39
N LYS A 180 16.88 7.86 8.34
CA LYS A 180 17.69 7.35 9.45
C LYS A 180 18.72 6.36 8.90
N LYS A 181 19.98 6.44 9.35
CA LYS A 181 21.06 5.50 9.01
C LYS A 181 20.65 4.08 9.38
N HIS A 182 20.01 3.38 8.47
CA HIS A 182 19.79 1.95 8.54
C HIS A 182 20.87 1.26 7.72
N ARG A 183 21.45 0.21 8.30
CA ARG A 183 22.40 -0.66 7.60
C ARG A 183 21.65 -1.33 6.46
N LEU A 184 21.74 -0.78 5.24
CA LEU A 184 21.20 -1.41 4.04
C LEU A 184 21.87 -2.79 3.94
N ARG A 185 21.09 -3.87 4.10
CA ARG A 185 21.57 -5.25 3.97
C ARG A 185 21.43 -5.77 2.54
N VAL A 186 21.33 -4.87 1.57
CA VAL A 186 21.01 -5.22 0.18
C VAL A 186 22.15 -4.75 -0.70
N ALA A 187 22.50 -5.55 -1.71
CA ALA A 187 23.47 -5.19 -2.72
C ALA A 187 23.06 -3.85 -3.36
N LEU A 188 24.03 -2.97 -3.61
CA LEU A 188 23.78 -1.80 -4.42
C LEU A 188 23.30 -2.27 -5.81
N PRO A 189 22.29 -1.62 -6.38
CA PRO A 189 21.78 -1.95 -7.71
C PRO A 189 22.90 -2.02 -8.74
N PHE A 190 22.73 -2.89 -9.74
CA PHE A 190 23.82 -3.27 -10.63
C PHE A 190 24.45 -2.05 -11.34
N PHE A 191 23.66 -1.03 -11.68
CA PHE A 191 24.12 0.15 -12.40
C PHE A 191 24.89 1.18 -11.55
N ILE A 192 24.94 1.04 -10.21
CA ILE A 192 25.70 1.93 -9.31
C ILE A 192 27.03 1.28 -8.88
N ARG A 193 27.16 -0.02 -9.10
CA ARG A 193 28.36 -0.79 -8.77
C ARG A 193 29.45 -0.56 -9.81
#